data_AF-A0A943CIF5-F1
#
_entry.id   AF-A0A943CIF5-F1
#
_cell.length_a   1.000
_cell.length_b   1.000
_cell.length_c   1.000
_cell.angle_alpha   90.00
_cell.angle_beta   90.00
_cell.angle_gamma   90.00
#
_symmetry.space_group_name_H-M   'P 1'
#
loop_
_entity.id
_entity.type
_entity.pdbx_description
1 polymer ?
#
loop_
_entity_poly.entity_id
_entity_poly.type
_entity_poly.pdbx_seq_one_letter_code
_entity_poly.pdbx_strand_id
1 'polypeptide(L)' 'MVASIVRQLTKGLSAEELEAAGFAPYYVDHTGGIWPQAAGGIPFNACEFQSKGDALTDLFEDMAAEGAIV' A
#
# COMPACT_ATOMS: atom_id res chain seq x y z
N MET A 1 -1.40 -11.18 -3.60
CA MET A 1 -2.38 -10.71 -4.60
C MET A 1 -2.19 -9.24 -4.98
N VAL A 2 -2.16 -8.29 -4.03
CA VAL A 2 -2.05 -6.86 -4.36
C VAL A 2 -0.75 -6.51 -5.09
N ALA A 3 0.41 -6.93 -4.57
CA ALA A 3 1.71 -6.69 -5.21
C ALA A 3 1.79 -7.17 -6.67
N SER A 4 1.18 -8.32 -6.98
CA SER A 4 1.12 -8.84 -8.35
C SER A 4 0.22 -8.01 -9.26
N ILE A 5 -0.89 -7.48 -8.74
CA ILE A 5 -1.77 -6.57 -9.49
C ILE A 5 -1.01 -5.29 -9.83
N VAL A 6 -0.34 -4.67 -8.85
CA VAL A 6 0.48 -3.47 -9.07
C VAL A 6 1.52 -3.73 -10.16
N ARG A 7 2.23 -4.85 -10.08
CA ARG A 7 3.21 -5.23 -11.12
C ARG A 7 2.58 -5.44 -12.50
N GLN A 8 1.39 -6.04 -12.58
CA GLN A 8 0.70 -6.25 -13.86
C GLN A 8 0.29 -4.92 -14.49
N LEU A 9 -0.16 -3.96 -13.68
CA LEU A 9 -0.56 -2.64 -14.14
C LEU A 9 0.63 -1.76 -14.55
N THR A 10 1.80 -1.92 -13.92
CA THR A 10 2.98 -1.08 -14.19
C THR A 10 3.97 -1.68 -15.19
N LYS A 11 3.82 -2.97 -15.54
CA LYS A 11 4.75 -3.65 -16.44
C LYS A 11 4.66 -3.08 -17.87
N GLY A 12 5.74 -2.45 -18.32
CA GLY A 12 5.90 -2.01 -19.71
C GLY A 12 5.48 -0.56 -19.97
N LEU A 13 5.05 0.17 -18.93
CA LEU A 13 4.79 1.60 -19.04
C LEU A 13 6.08 2.40 -19.31
N SER A 14 5.98 3.46 -20.10
CA SER A 14 7.06 4.42 -20.29
C SER A 14 7.22 5.33 -19.07
N ALA A 15 8.35 6.03 -18.97
CA ALA A 15 8.55 7.02 -17.92
C ALA A 15 7.53 8.17 -18.01
N GLU A 16 7.16 8.60 -19.23
CA GLU A 16 6.14 9.65 -19.41
C GLU A 16 4.75 9.19 -18.95
N GLU A 17 4.39 7.94 -19.20
CA GLU A 17 3.11 7.38 -18.74
C GLU A 17 3.03 7.28 -17.21
N LEU A 18 4.14 6.90 -16.56
CA LEU A 18 4.23 6.85 -15.10
C LEU A 18 4.16 8.24 -14.47
N GLU A 19 4.75 9.25 -15.11
CA GLU A 19 4.67 10.64 -14.68
C GLU A 19 3.25 11.20 -14.83
N ALA A 20 2.61 10.99 -15.98
CA ALA A 20 1.23 11.40 -16.22
C ALA A 20 0.23 10.75 -15.24
N ALA A 21 0.52 9.51 -14.80
CA ALA A 21 -0.29 8.78 -13.82
C ALA A 21 0.00 9.20 -12.35
N GLY A 22 0.95 10.11 -12.10
CA GLY A 22 1.35 10.52 -10.75
C GLY A 22 2.16 9.46 -9.99
N PHE A 23 2.68 8.45 -10.68
CA PHE A 23 3.45 7.35 -10.10
C PHE A 23 4.97 7.57 -10.16
N ALA A 24 5.42 8.67 -10.77
CA ALA A 24 6.84 9.03 -10.89
C ALA A 24 7.60 9.03 -9.55
N PRO A 25 7.10 9.61 -8.44
CA PRO A 25 7.83 9.59 -7.17
C PRO A 25 8.12 8.17 -6.68
N TYR A 26 7.14 7.27 -6.76
CA TYR A 26 7.30 5.86 -6.39
C TYR A 26 8.35 5.17 -7.27
N TYR A 27 8.31 5.43 -8.58
CA TYR A 27 9.23 4.81 -9.54
C TYR A 27 10.66 5.33 -9.42
N VAL A 28 10.87 6.59 -9.06
CA VAL A 28 12.21 7.14 -8.81
C VAL A 28 12.87 6.44 -7.61
N ASP A 29 12.11 6.23 -6.54
CA ASP A 29 12.64 5.65 -5.31
C ASP A 29 12.83 4.12 -5.41
N HIS A 30 11.93 3.43 -6.13
CA HIS A 30 11.86 1.96 -6.11
C HIS A 30 11.92 1.29 -7.49
N THR A 31 12.01 2.06 -8.58
CA THR A 31 11.99 1.58 -9.97
C THR A 31 10.81 0.64 -10.24
N GLY A 32 11.04 -0.51 -10.89
CA GLY A 32 10.04 -1.56 -11.09
C GLY A 32 9.84 -2.47 -9.87
N GLY A 33 10.46 -2.16 -8.73
CA GLY A 33 10.32 -2.90 -7.48
C GLY A 33 8.97 -2.62 -6.81
N ILE A 34 8.42 -3.64 -6.14
CA ILE A 34 7.24 -3.46 -5.30
C ILE A 34 7.69 -3.18 -3.87
N TRP A 35 7.37 -1.99 -3.37
CA TRP A 35 7.67 -1.50 -2.03
C TRP A 35 6.36 -1.25 -1.27
N PRO A 36 6.16 -1.86 -0.09
CA PRO A 36 4.96 -1.65 0.72
C PRO A 36 4.91 -0.23 1.31
N GLN A 37 4.11 0.62 0.70
CA GLN A 37 3.79 1.96 1.21
C GLN A 37 2.34 2.30 0.92
N ALA A 38 1.76 3.19 1.73
CA ALA A 38 0.49 3.82 1.42
C ALA A 38 0.62 4.73 0.18
N ALA A 39 -0.50 5.07 -0.45
CA ALA A 39 -0.53 5.99 -1.60
C ALA A 39 0.09 7.37 -1.28
N GLY A 40 0.07 7.79 0.00
CA GLY A 40 0.72 9.02 0.48
C GLY A 40 2.22 8.91 0.78
N GLY A 41 2.89 7.79 0.46
CA GLY A 41 4.33 7.65 0.66
C GLY A 41 4.76 7.10 2.02
N ILE A 42 3.82 6.76 2.92
CA ILE A 42 4.14 6.26 4.26
C ILE A 42 4.51 4.78 4.19
N PRO A 43 5.74 4.38 4.60
CA PRO A 43 6.14 2.98 4.61
C PRO A 43 5.33 2.16 5.60
N PHE A 44 4.98 0.94 5.21
CA PHE A 44 4.38 -0.02 6.14
C PHE A 44 5.32 -0.29 7.31
N ASN A 45 4.80 -0.31 8.54
CA ASN A 45 5.56 -0.61 9.74
C ASN A 45 4.71 -1.46 10.71
N ALA A 46 5.06 -1.48 12.00
CA ALA A 46 4.34 -2.27 12.99
C ALA A 46 3.20 -1.50 13.68
N CYS A 47 3.14 -0.17 13.54
CA CYS A 47 2.10 0.67 14.14
C CYS A 47 0.73 0.43 13.51
N GLU A 48 0.70 -0.19 12.33
CA GLU A 48 -0.50 -0.59 11.59
C GLU A 48 -1.20 -1.79 12.25
N PHE A 49 -0.52 -2.56 13.12
CA PHE A 49 -1.13 -3.65 13.86
C PHE A 49 -1.69 -3.15 15.20
N GLN A 50 -2.99 -3.32 15.42
CA GLN A 50 -3.61 -3.17 16.72
C GLN A 50 -3.79 -4.55 17.35
N SER A 51 -2.98 -4.85 18.37
CA SER A 51 -3.13 -6.05 19.19
C SER A 51 -3.02 -5.65 20.65
N LYS A 52 -4.15 -5.65 21.36
CA LYS A 52 -4.27 -5.20 22.74
C LYS A 52 -4.32 -6.36 23.73
N GLY A 53 -4.56 -7.58 23.24
CA GLY A 53 -4.63 -8.79 24.06
C GLY A 53 -5.98 -8.95 24.78
N ASP A 54 -6.94 -8.11 24.46
CA ASP A 54 -8.34 -8.23 24.87
C ASP A 54 -9.18 -8.54 23.63
N ALA A 55 -9.86 -9.68 23.62
CA ALA A 55 -10.55 -10.18 22.44
C ALA A 55 -11.68 -9.25 21.95
N LEU A 56 -12.36 -8.54 22.85
CA LEU A 56 -13.41 -7.59 22.46
C LEU A 56 -12.81 -6.36 21.78
N THR A 57 -11.73 -5.82 22.34
CA THR A 57 -11.01 -4.68 21.78
C THR A 57 -10.42 -5.04 20.41
N ASP A 58 -9.77 -6.20 20.30
CA ASP A 58 -9.15 -6.65 19.06
C ASP A 58 -10.21 -6.85 17.96
N LEU A 59 -11.38 -7.43 18.26
CA LEU A 59 -12.49 -7.55 17.30
C LEU A 59 -13.07 -6.20 16.85
N PHE A 60 -13.09 -5.20 17.73
CA PHE A 60 -13.53 -3.85 17.39
C PHE A 60 -12.54 -3.16 16.43
N GLU A 61 -11.24 -3.29 16.70
CA GLU A 61 -10.18 -2.76 15.84
C GLU A 61 -10.15 -3.48 14.48
N ASP A 62 -10.32 -4.81 14.45
CA ASP A 62 -10.41 -5.59 13.21
C ASP A 62 -11.60 -5.13 12.36
N MET A 63 -12.78 -4.93 12.98
CA MET A 63 -13.97 -4.45 12.27
C MET A 63 -13.81 -3.02 11.75
N ALA A 64 -13.13 -2.16 12.53
CA ALA A 64 -12.79 -0.81 12.09
C ALA A 64 -11.80 -0.82 10.92
N ALA A 65 -10.80 -1.70 10.94
CA ALA A 65 -9.80 -1.85 9.88
C ALA A 65 -10.45 -2.32 8.57
N GLU A 66 -11.31 -3.35 8.61
CA GLU A 66 -12.06 -3.83 7.44
C GLU A 66 -13.07 -2.79 6.94
N GLY A 67 -13.70 -2.03 7.85
CA GLY A 67 -14.65 -0.97 7.49
C GLY A 67 -14.03 0.30 6.90
N ALA A 68 -12.72 0.50 7.09
CA ALA A 68 -11.99 1.68 6.63
C ALA A 68 -11.42 1.55 5.20
N ILE A 69 -11.59 0.40 4.53
CA ILE A 69 -11.08 0.17 3.18
C ILE A 69 -11.74 1.17 2.20
N VAL A 70 -10.92 2.04 1.59
CA VAL A 70 -11.29 2.97 0.48
C VAL A 70 -11.11 2.26 -0.86
#